data_AF-A0A565CQZ0-F1
#
_entry.id   AF-A0A565CQZ0-F1
#
_cell.length_a   1.000
_cell.length_b   1.000
_cell.length_c   1.000
_cell.angle_alpha   90.00
_cell.angle_beta   90.00
_cell.angle_gamma   90.00
#
_symmetry.space_group_name_H-M   'P 1'
#
loop_
_entity.id
_entity.type
_entity.pdbx_description
1 polymer ?
#
loop_
_entity_poly.entity_id
_entity_poly.type
_entity_poly.pdbx_seq_one_letter_code
_entity_poly.pdbx_strand_id
1 'polypeptide(L)'
;MKNRTITWTQSMWRLFFLIERSCKLREPVLFVGDTGGGKTTICQLLSDYKELRLHILNCHQYTETSDFLGGFFPVRDRSKLVTEYENQVNQLKCSEILAPFGQDIDLSADIGRAEVLIKSIEEILEKYKNDSVIGVLEQIRNNMVMLYQKWRAIFVWQDGPLVEAMRAGNITPTTCRNLKILRLVDSNS
;
A
#
# COMPACT_ATOMS: atom_id res chain seq x y z
N MET A 1 24.44 -11.52 -7.23
CA MET A 1 25.40 -10.59 -7.87
C MET A 1 25.50 -10.87 -9.36
N LYS A 2 25.01 -9.98 -10.24
CA LYS A 2 25.43 -10.00 -11.66
C LYS A 2 26.62 -9.04 -11.79
N ASN A 3 27.79 -9.61 -12.08
CA ASN A 3 29.10 -9.00 -12.32
C ASN A 3 29.08 -7.49 -12.69
N ARG A 4 29.39 -6.63 -11.73
CA ARG A 4 29.95 -5.30 -11.99
C ARG A 4 31.25 -5.18 -11.22
N THR A 5 32.37 -5.21 -11.92
CA THR A 5 33.69 -4.90 -11.36
C THR A 5 33.76 -3.41 -11.07
N ILE A 6 33.48 -3.03 -9.84
CA ILE A 6 33.54 -1.64 -9.39
C ILE A 6 34.92 -1.40 -8.76
N THR A 7 35.68 -0.48 -9.34
CA THR A 7 36.95 -0.03 -8.78
C THR A 7 36.67 1.01 -7.69
N TRP A 8 36.97 0.66 -6.44
CA TRP A 8 36.78 1.56 -5.31
C TRP A 8 37.88 2.60 -5.25
N THR A 9 37.50 3.88 -5.27
CA THR A 9 38.41 4.99 -4.99
C THR A 9 38.34 5.39 -3.51
N GLN A 10 39.37 6.09 -3.02
CA GLN A 10 39.40 6.57 -1.64
C GLN A 10 38.19 7.46 -1.29
N SER A 11 37.73 8.26 -2.25
CA SER A 11 36.55 9.11 -2.10
C SER A 11 35.25 8.28 -2.00
N MET A 12 35.14 7.18 -2.74
CA MET A 12 33.99 6.27 -2.67
C MET A 12 33.92 5.55 -1.33
N TRP A 13 35.05 5.10 -0.78
CA TRP A 13 35.11 4.48 0.55
C TRP A 13 34.64 5.43 1.66
N ARG A 14 35.14 6.67 1.64
CA ARG A 14 34.73 7.70 2.60
C ARG A 14 33.23 7.96 2.53
N LEU A 15 32.70 8.10 1.31
CA LEU A 15 31.30 8.37 1.10
C LEU A 15 30.42 7.18 1.52
N PHE A 16 30.80 5.95 1.16
CA PHE A 16 30.09 4.74 1.60
C PHE A 16 29.99 4.65 3.13
N PHE A 17 31.12 4.83 3.84
CA PHE A 17 31.15 4.76 5.30
C PHE A 17 30.31 5.86 5.96
N LEU A 18 30.37 7.09 5.44
CA LEU A 18 29.58 8.20 5.95
C LEU A 18 28.08 7.90 5.83
N ILE A 19 27.67 7.41 4.67
CA ILE A 19 26.27 7.08 4.42
C ILE A 19 25.86 5.95 5.35
N GLU A 20 26.60 4.85 5.36
CA GLU A 20 26.31 3.68 6.22
C GLU A 20 26.12 4.09 7.69
N ARG A 21 26.93 5.04 8.19
CA ARG A 21 26.78 5.58 9.54
C ARG A 21 25.52 6.43 9.70
N SER A 22 25.24 7.35 8.79
CA SER A 22 24.00 8.13 8.82
C SER A 22 22.75 7.24 8.72
N CYS A 23 22.83 6.14 7.95
CA CYS A 23 21.78 5.12 7.91
C CYS A 23 21.52 4.52 9.29
N LYS A 24 22.58 4.13 10.01
CA LYS A 24 22.49 3.56 11.36
C LYS A 24 21.89 4.57 12.35
N LEU A 25 22.13 5.86 12.14
CA LEU A 25 21.61 6.96 12.96
C LEU A 25 20.22 7.46 12.51
N ARG A 26 19.65 6.90 11.44
CA ARG A 26 18.37 7.34 10.85
C ARG A 26 18.37 8.81 10.43
N GLU A 27 19.54 9.33 10.04
CA GLU A 27 19.69 10.71 9.57
C GLU A 27 19.51 10.79 8.05
N PRO A 28 18.70 11.74 7.54
CA PRO A 28 18.57 11.96 6.10
C PRO A 28 19.89 12.50 5.53
N VAL A 29 20.37 11.91 4.43
CA VAL A 29 21.62 12.32 3.78
C VAL A 29 21.32 13.01 2.47
N LEU A 30 21.90 14.18 2.25
CA LEU A 30 21.85 14.88 0.98
C LEU A 30 23.21 14.85 0.28
N PHE A 31 23.26 14.30 -0.93
CA PHE A 31 24.44 14.38 -1.78
C PHE A 31 24.34 15.56 -2.74
N VAL A 32 25.39 16.39 -2.73
CA VAL A 32 25.57 17.52 -3.64
C VAL A 32 26.87 17.31 -4.43
N GLY A 33 26.84 17.62 -5.72
CA GLY A 33 28.02 17.68 -6.59
C GLY A 33 27.75 17.20 -8.01
N ASP A 34 28.77 17.19 -8.85
CA ASP A 34 28.62 16.98 -10.29
C ASP A 34 27.98 15.65 -10.69
N THR A 35 27.23 15.69 -11.79
CA THR A 35 26.70 14.49 -12.44
C THR A 35 27.86 13.61 -12.92
N GLY A 36 27.79 12.30 -12.68
CA GLY A 36 28.88 11.37 -12.98
C GLY A 36 29.87 11.13 -11.85
N GLY A 37 29.81 11.88 -10.74
CA GLY A 37 30.68 11.70 -9.56
C GLY A 37 30.38 10.47 -8.69
N GLY A 38 29.77 9.40 -9.22
CA GLY A 38 29.57 8.13 -8.50
C GLY A 38 28.49 8.11 -7.42
N LYS A 39 27.78 9.22 -7.15
CA LYS A 39 26.71 9.31 -6.13
C LYS A 39 25.64 8.23 -6.26
N THR A 40 25.12 8.01 -7.49
CA THR A 40 24.11 6.96 -7.72
C THR A 40 24.68 5.56 -7.50
N THR A 41 25.91 5.34 -7.96
CA THR A 41 26.60 4.05 -7.87
C THR A 41 26.77 3.64 -6.42
N ILE A 42 27.10 4.58 -5.53
CA ILE A 42 27.25 4.30 -4.10
C ILE A 42 25.90 3.96 -3.46
N CYS A 43 24.81 4.63 -3.83
CA CYS A 43 23.47 4.25 -3.34
C CYS A 43 23.08 2.83 -3.77
N GLN A 44 23.41 2.43 -5.00
CA GLN A 44 23.21 1.06 -5.50
C GLN A 44 24.04 0.05 -4.72
N LEU A 45 25.33 0.32 -4.54
CA LEU A 45 26.25 -0.52 -3.75
C LEU A 45 25.77 -0.69 -2.30
N LEU A 46 25.30 0.38 -1.67
CA LEU A 46 24.80 0.33 -0.30
C LEU A 46 23.51 -0.47 -0.18
N SER A 47 22.60 -0.32 -1.15
CA SER A 47 21.36 -1.10 -1.20
C SER A 47 21.66 -2.59 -1.34
N ASP A 48 22.59 -2.94 -2.22
CA ASP A 48 23.05 -4.33 -2.41
C ASP A 48 23.72 -4.86 -1.13
N TYR A 49 24.56 -4.04 -0.47
CA TYR A 49 25.24 -4.42 0.77
C TYR A 49 24.28 -4.62 1.96
N LYS A 50 23.23 -3.80 2.06
CA LYS A 50 22.21 -3.90 3.12
C LYS A 50 21.04 -4.83 2.77
N GLU A 51 21.03 -5.43 1.59
CA GLU A 51 19.91 -6.23 1.07
C GLU A 51 18.56 -5.48 1.07
N LEU A 52 18.61 -4.15 0.96
CA LEU A 52 17.42 -3.30 0.91
C LEU A 52 17.05 -3.02 -0.56
N ARG A 53 15.77 -2.73 -0.81
CA ARG A 53 15.35 -2.30 -2.15
C ARG A 53 15.66 -0.82 -2.36
N LEU A 54 16.23 -0.48 -3.51
CA LEU A 54 16.52 0.88 -3.93
C LEU A 54 15.39 1.43 -4.81
N HIS A 55 14.65 2.41 -4.32
CA HIS A 55 13.59 3.11 -5.08
C HIS A 55 14.11 4.45 -5.59
N ILE A 56 14.64 4.47 -6.81
CA ILE A 56 15.14 5.70 -7.43
C ILE A 56 13.95 6.50 -7.97
N LEU A 57 13.73 7.68 -7.39
CA LEU A 57 12.71 8.62 -7.82
C LEU A 57 13.36 9.72 -8.65
N ASN A 58 12.99 9.81 -9.93
CA ASN A 58 13.48 10.85 -10.83
C ASN A 58 12.55 12.06 -10.78
N CYS A 59 13.10 13.23 -10.49
CA CYS A 59 12.35 14.48 -10.47
C CYS A 59 12.56 15.25 -11.78
N HIS A 60 11.47 15.78 -12.31
CA HIS A 60 11.44 16.72 -13.42
C HIS A 60 10.83 18.05 -12.97
N GLN A 61 10.93 19.10 -13.80
CA GLN A 61 10.34 20.42 -13.52
C GLN A 61 8.81 20.38 -13.27
N TYR A 62 8.13 19.35 -13.75
CA TYR A 62 6.68 19.15 -13.59
C TYR A 62 6.34 18.05 -12.59
N THR A 63 7.33 17.53 -11.85
CA THR A 63 7.05 16.55 -10.80
C THR A 63 6.41 17.24 -9.63
N GLU A 64 5.25 16.75 -9.22
CA GLU A 64 4.45 17.30 -8.14
C GLU A 64 4.68 16.52 -6.83
N THR A 65 4.25 17.11 -5.72
CA THR A 65 4.31 16.43 -4.41
C THR A 65 3.42 15.17 -4.38
N SER A 66 2.33 15.18 -5.14
CA SER A 66 1.40 14.05 -5.32
C SER A 66 2.07 12.84 -5.97
N ASP A 67 3.08 13.04 -6.84
CA ASP A 67 3.85 11.96 -7.45
C ASP A 67 4.70 11.19 -6.43
N PHE A 68 5.03 11.82 -5.29
CA PHE A 68 5.80 11.18 -4.23
C PHE A 68 4.91 10.61 -3.13
N LEU A 69 4.01 11.43 -2.60
CA LEU A 69 3.18 11.08 -1.45
C LEU A 69 1.98 10.24 -1.84
N GLY A 70 1.51 10.37 -3.08
CA GLY A 70 0.22 9.86 -3.49
C GLY A 70 -0.85 10.95 -3.53
N GLY A 71 -2.07 10.54 -3.83
CA GLY A 71 -3.17 11.46 -4.01
C GLY A 71 -4.53 10.77 -4.06
N PHE A 72 -5.57 11.59 -4.15
CA PHE A 72 -6.94 11.12 -4.31
C PHE A 72 -7.25 10.88 -5.78
N PHE A 73 -7.54 9.63 -6.13
CA PHE A 73 -7.92 9.23 -7.49
C PHE A 73 -9.40 8.86 -7.55
N PRO A 74 -10.10 9.18 -8.66
CA PRO A 74 -11.48 8.75 -8.83
C PRO A 74 -11.54 7.22 -8.89
N VAL A 75 -12.57 6.64 -8.28
CA VAL A 75 -12.79 5.18 -8.34
C VAL A 75 -13.12 4.77 -9.78
N ARG A 76 -12.18 4.11 -10.47
CA ARG A 76 -12.32 3.68 -11.86
C ARG A 76 -13.01 2.32 -12.01
N ASP A 77 -12.76 1.41 -11.06
CA ASP A 77 -13.16 0.00 -11.16
C ASP A 77 -14.41 -0.35 -10.33
N ARG A 78 -15.49 0.46 -10.43
CA ARG A 78 -16.75 0.14 -9.73
C ARG A 78 -17.34 -1.19 -10.16
N SER A 79 -17.15 -1.59 -11.41
CA SER A 79 -17.62 -2.88 -11.93
C SER A 79 -16.99 -4.07 -11.21
N LYS A 80 -15.70 -4.00 -10.84
CA LYS A 80 -15.05 -5.06 -10.06
C LYS A 80 -15.66 -5.19 -8.66
N LEU A 81 -15.95 -4.05 -8.02
CA LEU A 81 -16.59 -4.01 -6.70
C LEU A 81 -18.02 -4.59 -6.75
N VAL A 82 -18.77 -4.32 -7.83
CA VAL A 82 -20.09 -4.91 -8.07
C VAL A 82 -19.96 -6.43 -8.18
N THR A 83 -19.08 -6.94 -9.04
CA THR A 83 -18.89 -8.39 -9.21
C THR A 83 -18.43 -9.08 -7.91
N GLU A 84 -17.54 -8.45 -7.14
CA GLU A 84 -17.09 -8.99 -5.85
C GLU A 84 -18.22 -9.04 -4.83
N TYR A 85 -19.07 -8.01 -4.79
CA TYR A 85 -20.29 -8.01 -3.96
C TYR A 85 -21.28 -9.10 -4.40
N GLU A 86 -21.54 -9.24 -5.70
CA GLU A 86 -22.40 -10.31 -6.24
C GLU A 86 -21.89 -11.70 -5.85
N ASN A 87 -20.58 -11.91 -5.91
CA ASN A 87 -19.96 -13.16 -5.46
C ASN A 87 -20.19 -13.42 -3.97
N GLN A 88 -20.12 -12.39 -3.11
CA GLN A 88 -20.41 -12.55 -1.68
C GLN A 88 -21.89 -12.84 -1.42
N VAL A 89 -22.81 -12.18 -2.13
CA VAL A 89 -24.25 -12.46 -2.04
C VAL A 89 -24.54 -13.90 -2.50
N ASN A 90 -23.88 -14.36 -3.56
CA ASN A 90 -24.01 -15.74 -4.04
C ASN A 90 -23.42 -16.75 -3.06
N GLN A 91 -22.30 -16.46 -2.41
CA GLN A 91 -21.75 -17.30 -1.34
C GLN A 91 -22.71 -17.41 -0.15
N LEU A 92 -23.34 -16.30 0.26
CA LEU A 92 -24.37 -16.31 1.30
C LEU A 92 -25.57 -17.18 0.91
N LYS A 93 -26.03 -17.10 -0.35
CA LYS A 93 -27.10 -17.96 -0.88
C LYS A 93 -26.71 -19.44 -0.84
N CYS A 94 -25.52 -19.78 -1.32
CA CYS A 94 -25.08 -21.17 -1.45
C CYS A 94 -24.73 -21.84 -0.12
N SER A 95 -24.39 -21.06 0.91
CA SER A 95 -23.94 -21.60 2.20
C SER A 95 -25.07 -22.01 3.16
N GLU A 96 -26.34 -21.73 2.83
CA GLU A 96 -27.52 -21.99 3.69
C GLU A 96 -27.40 -21.47 5.13
N ILE A 97 -26.45 -20.58 5.42
CA ILE A 97 -26.23 -19.99 6.76
C ILE A 97 -27.49 -19.26 7.24
N LEU A 98 -28.31 -18.76 6.30
CA LEU A 98 -29.54 -18.03 6.57
C LEU A 98 -30.78 -18.93 6.69
N ALA A 99 -30.71 -20.20 6.29
CA ALA A 99 -31.83 -21.15 6.34
C ALA A 99 -32.39 -21.38 7.76
N PRO A 100 -31.58 -21.48 8.84
CA PRO A 100 -32.13 -21.59 10.20
C PRO A 100 -32.80 -20.32 10.72
N PHE A 101 -32.67 -19.17 10.04
CA PHE A 101 -33.13 -17.87 10.54
C PHE A 101 -34.50 -17.42 10.02
N GLY A 102 -35.15 -18.21 9.13
CA GLY A 102 -36.59 -18.11 8.82
C GLY A 102 -37.10 -16.77 8.26
N GLN A 103 -36.20 -15.86 7.86
CA GLN A 103 -36.55 -14.56 7.29
C GLN A 103 -36.26 -14.57 5.79
N ASP A 104 -37.25 -14.17 4.98
CA ASP A 104 -37.06 -13.84 3.56
C ASP A 104 -36.18 -12.59 3.46
N ILE A 105 -34.87 -12.79 3.48
CA ILE A 105 -33.90 -11.71 3.30
C ILE A 105 -33.86 -11.37 1.80
N ASP A 106 -34.09 -10.10 1.46
CA ASP A 106 -33.91 -9.60 0.09
C ASP A 106 -32.42 -9.63 -0.27
N LEU A 107 -31.98 -10.79 -0.77
CA LEU A 107 -30.60 -11.06 -1.19
C LEU A 107 -30.37 -10.47 -2.60
N SER A 108 -30.53 -9.15 -2.69
CA SER A 108 -30.30 -8.38 -3.90
C SER A 108 -28.81 -8.39 -4.25
N ALA A 109 -28.53 -8.75 -5.50
CA ALA A 109 -27.20 -8.67 -6.09
C ALA A 109 -26.81 -7.21 -6.43
N ASP A 110 -27.76 -6.27 -6.36
CA ASP A 110 -27.52 -4.86 -6.61
C ASP A 110 -26.80 -4.22 -5.42
N ILE A 111 -25.54 -3.84 -5.64
CA ILE A 111 -24.73 -3.13 -4.64
C ILE A 111 -25.36 -1.82 -4.19
N GLY A 112 -26.20 -1.19 -5.03
CA GLY A 112 -26.94 0.03 -4.68
C GLY A 112 -27.92 -0.17 -3.52
N ARG A 113 -28.39 -1.41 -3.30
CA ARG A 113 -29.29 -1.80 -2.20
C ARG A 113 -28.59 -2.49 -1.04
N ALA A 114 -27.25 -2.51 -1.03
CA ALA A 114 -26.49 -3.21 0.00
C ALA A 114 -26.80 -2.75 1.43
N GLU A 115 -27.24 -1.50 1.64
CA GLU A 115 -27.65 -1.00 2.98
C GLU A 115 -28.77 -1.84 3.60
N VAL A 116 -29.76 -2.26 2.79
CA VAL A 116 -30.88 -3.06 3.27
C VAL A 116 -30.41 -4.44 3.71
N LEU A 117 -29.56 -5.07 2.90
CA LEU A 117 -28.98 -6.38 3.21
C LEU A 117 -28.09 -6.33 4.46
N ILE A 118 -27.18 -5.35 4.54
CA ILE A 118 -26.27 -5.15 5.69
C ILE A 118 -27.09 -4.96 6.98
N LYS A 119 -28.13 -4.12 6.94
CA LYS A 119 -29.01 -3.88 8.09
C LYS A 119 -29.76 -5.15 8.51
N SER A 120 -30.24 -5.92 7.53
CA SER A 120 -30.95 -7.18 7.81
C SER A 120 -30.03 -8.19 8.49
N ILE A 121 -28.76 -8.28 8.05
CA ILE A 121 -27.74 -9.13 8.68
C ILE A 121 -27.40 -8.64 10.10
N GLU A 122 -27.34 -7.33 10.32
CA GLU A 122 -27.10 -6.75 11.64
C GLU A 122 -28.23 -7.06 12.64
N GLU A 123 -29.49 -6.99 12.21
CA GLU A 123 -30.64 -7.38 13.04
C GLU A 123 -30.62 -8.86 13.44
N ILE A 124 -30.07 -9.72 12.58
CA ILE A 124 -29.89 -11.15 12.87
C ILE A 124 -28.74 -11.35 13.85
N LEU A 125 -27.62 -10.65 13.68
CA LEU A 125 -26.47 -10.71 14.59
C LEU A 125 -26.81 -10.24 16.01
N GLU A 126 -27.65 -9.22 16.16
CA GLU A 126 -28.09 -8.77 17.50
C GLU A 126 -29.00 -9.78 18.22
N LYS A 127 -29.79 -10.56 17.46
CA LYS A 127 -30.70 -11.56 18.04
C LYS A 127 -29.98 -12.82 18.54
N TYR A 128 -28.84 -13.15 17.95
CA TYR A 128 -28.10 -14.37 18.23
C TYR A 128 -26.66 -13.99 18.56
N LYS A 129 -26.30 -13.91 19.86
CA LYS A 129 -24.95 -13.55 20.33
C LYS A 129 -24.04 -14.74 20.71
N ASN A 130 -24.55 -15.98 20.70
CA ASN A 130 -23.90 -17.12 21.37
C ASN A 130 -23.52 -18.32 20.46
N ASP A 131 -23.53 -18.18 19.14
CA ASP A 131 -23.25 -19.28 18.20
C ASP A 131 -21.97 -19.07 17.37
N SER A 132 -21.24 -20.15 17.09
CA SER A 132 -20.01 -20.15 16.28
C SER A 132 -20.22 -19.63 14.85
N VAL A 133 -21.44 -19.75 14.33
CA VAL A 133 -21.86 -19.28 12.99
C VAL A 133 -21.85 -17.75 12.89
N ILE A 134 -21.95 -17.04 14.01
CA ILE A 134 -21.94 -15.56 14.08
C ILE A 134 -20.63 -15.01 13.55
N GLY A 135 -19.49 -15.61 13.87
CA GLY A 135 -18.17 -15.08 13.46
C GLY A 135 -18.02 -15.03 11.93
N VAL A 136 -18.54 -16.04 11.22
CA VAL A 136 -18.53 -16.08 9.76
C VAL A 136 -19.48 -15.02 9.18
N LEU A 137 -20.68 -14.89 9.77
CA LEU A 137 -21.67 -13.90 9.32
C LEU A 137 -21.21 -12.46 9.57
N GLU A 138 -20.56 -12.19 10.70
CA GLU A 138 -19.91 -10.91 11.00
C GLU A 138 -18.80 -10.60 10.00
N GLN A 139 -17.98 -11.58 9.65
CA GLN A 139 -16.91 -11.39 8.68
C GLN A 139 -17.45 -11.07 7.29
N ILE A 140 -18.52 -11.77 6.86
CA ILE A 140 -19.18 -11.47 5.59
C ILE A 140 -19.82 -10.07 5.64
N ARG A 141 -20.53 -9.72 6.71
CA ARG A 141 -21.08 -8.37 6.90
C ARG A 141 -19.99 -7.30 6.76
N ASN A 142 -18.87 -7.47 7.48
CA ASN A 142 -17.78 -6.49 7.48
C ASN A 142 -17.18 -6.33 6.07
N ASN A 143 -17.04 -7.43 5.32
CA ASN A 143 -16.61 -7.38 3.93
C ASN A 143 -17.61 -6.65 3.04
N MET A 144 -18.92 -6.92 3.18
CA MET A 144 -19.98 -6.23 2.43
C MET A 144 -20.01 -4.73 2.73
N VAL A 145 -19.88 -4.35 4.00
CA VAL A 145 -19.77 -2.95 4.44
C VAL A 145 -18.55 -2.28 3.78
N MET A 146 -17.40 -2.96 3.80
CA MET A 146 -16.18 -2.44 3.16
C MET A 146 -16.35 -2.25 1.65
N LEU A 147 -16.92 -3.24 0.95
CA LEU A 147 -17.18 -3.18 -0.49
C LEU A 147 -18.15 -2.04 -0.84
N TYR A 148 -19.22 -1.89 -0.06
CA TYR A 148 -20.21 -0.84 -0.27
C TYR A 148 -19.63 0.56 -0.03
N GLN A 149 -18.84 0.74 1.04
CA GLN A 149 -18.14 2.00 1.32
C GLN A 149 -17.15 2.36 0.20
N LYS A 150 -16.37 1.38 -0.29
CA LYS A 150 -15.46 1.56 -1.42
C LYS A 150 -16.21 1.93 -2.71
N TRP A 151 -17.36 1.32 -2.95
CA TRP A 151 -18.17 1.60 -4.15
C TRP A 151 -18.80 3.00 -4.11
N ARG A 152 -19.27 3.44 -2.94
CA ARG A 152 -19.82 4.79 -2.70
C ARG A 152 -18.76 5.89 -2.77
N ALA A 153 -17.50 5.55 -2.49
CA ALA A 153 -16.43 6.54 -2.53
C ALA A 153 -16.31 7.16 -3.93
N ILE A 154 -16.25 8.49 -3.97
CA ILE A 154 -16.00 9.23 -5.22
C ILE A 154 -14.50 9.18 -5.53
N PHE A 155 -13.68 9.36 -4.50
CA PHE A 155 -12.23 9.33 -4.55
C PHE A 155 -11.66 8.35 -3.52
N VAL A 156 -10.54 7.73 -3.85
CA VAL A 156 -9.77 6.86 -2.95
C VAL A 156 -8.34 7.37 -2.90
N TRP A 157 -7.77 7.40 -1.70
CA TRP A 157 -6.35 7.68 -1.52
C TRP A 157 -5.51 6.53 -2.06
N GLN A 158 -4.55 6.84 -2.91
CA GLN A 158 -3.51 5.90 -3.32
C GLN A 158 -2.16 6.44 -2.84
N ASP A 159 -1.46 5.63 -2.04
CA ASP A 159 -0.12 5.92 -1.56
C ASP A 159 0.84 6.06 -2.75
N GLY A 160 1.70 7.07 -2.70
CA GLY A 160 2.76 7.25 -3.68
C GLY A 160 3.99 6.39 -3.37
N PRO A 161 4.93 6.29 -4.31
CA PRO A 161 6.10 5.41 -4.19
C PRO A 161 7.01 5.77 -3.00
N LEU A 162 7.00 7.04 -2.54
CA LEU A 162 7.72 7.39 -1.31
C LEU A 162 7.03 6.77 -0.09
N VAL A 163 5.71 6.86 0.01
CA VAL A 163 4.95 6.32 1.16
C VAL A 163 5.06 4.80 1.21
N GLU A 164 4.96 4.12 0.07
CA GLU A 164 5.16 2.68 -0.02
C GLU A 164 6.55 2.26 0.46
N ALA A 165 7.58 2.98 0.04
CA ALA A 165 8.94 2.70 0.45
C ALA A 165 9.19 3.02 1.94
N MET A 166 8.55 4.06 2.48
CA MET A 166 8.58 4.35 3.92
C MET A 166 7.92 3.22 4.72
N ARG A 167 6.76 2.72 4.28
CA ARG A 167 6.06 1.61 4.95
C ARG A 167 6.86 0.31 4.91
N ALA A 168 7.51 0.02 3.79
CA ALA A 168 8.28 -1.20 3.60
C ALA A 168 9.68 -1.17 4.23
N GLY A 169 10.17 -0.01 4.67
CA GLY A 169 11.53 0.11 5.20
C GLY A 169 12.61 0.05 4.11
N ASN A 170 12.37 0.71 2.97
CA ASN A 170 13.31 0.70 1.83
C ASN A 170 14.12 2.00 1.71
N ILE A 171 15.14 1.96 0.84
CA ILE A 171 15.96 3.12 0.51
C ILE A 171 15.29 3.93 -0.61
N THR A 172 15.06 5.23 -0.41
CA THR A 172 14.52 6.13 -1.44
C THR A 172 15.49 7.26 -1.78
N PRO A 173 16.31 7.13 -2.84
CA PRO A 173 16.98 8.26 -3.43
C PRO A 173 16.00 9.09 -4.27
N THR A 174 15.70 10.33 -3.91
CA THR A 174 15.10 11.29 -4.85
C THR A 174 16.20 12.00 -5.62
N THR A 175 16.09 12.08 -6.94
CA THR A 175 17.10 12.68 -7.83
C THR A 175 16.51 13.90 -8.54
N CYS A 176 16.91 15.11 -8.13
CA CYS A 176 16.79 16.33 -8.94
C CYS A 176 18.13 16.60 -9.63
N ARG A 177 18.14 17.34 -10.75
CA ARG A 177 19.29 17.57 -11.66
C ARG A 177 20.69 17.75 -11.02
N ASN A 178 20.81 18.15 -9.74
CA ASN A 178 22.06 18.18 -8.97
C ASN A 178 21.97 17.72 -7.48
N LEU A 179 20.84 17.19 -7.02
CA LEU A 179 20.63 16.78 -5.62
C LEU A 179 20.14 15.33 -5.55
N LYS A 180 20.77 14.53 -4.69
CA LYS A 180 20.25 13.21 -4.30
C LYS A 180 19.95 13.16 -2.80
N ILE A 181 18.68 13.06 -2.42
CA ILE A 181 18.31 12.85 -1.02
C ILE A 181 18.16 11.36 -0.81
N LEU A 182 18.99 10.77 0.06
CA LEU A 182 18.85 9.41 0.50
C LEU A 182 18.07 9.40 1.81
N ARG A 183 16.86 8.84 1.79
CA ARG A 183 16.16 8.49 3.01
C ARG A 183 16.15 6.97 3.15
N LEU A 184 16.70 6.50 4.26
CA LEU A 184 16.47 5.15 4.72
C LEU A 184 15.35 5.20 5.75
N VAL A 185 14.32 4.44 5.47
CA VAL A 185 13.36 4.06 6.50
C VAL A 185 13.63 2.60 6.74
N ASP A 186 13.80 2.16 7.99
CA ASP A 186 13.73 0.75 8.36
C ASP A 186 12.34 0.54 8.94
N SER A 187 11.68 -0.56 8.58
CA SER A 187 10.30 -0.91 8.97
C SER A 187 10.17 -1.38 10.43
N ASN A 188 11.24 -1.28 11.23
CA ASN A 188 11.24 -1.59 12.67
C ASN A 188 11.20 -0.30 13.52
N SER A 189 10.00 0.24 13.65
CA SER A 189 9.53 1.02 14.82
C SER A 189 8.01 1.09 14.81
#